data_AF-A0A3D5YEZ4-F1
#
_entry.id   AF-A0A3D5YEZ4-F1
#
_cell.length_a   1.000
_cell.length_b   1.000
_cell.length_c   1.000
_cell.angle_alpha   90.00
_cell.angle_beta   90.00
_cell.angle_gamma   90.00
#
_symmetry.space_group_name_H-M   'P 1'
#
loop_
_entity.id
_entity.type
_entity.pdbx_description
1 polymer ?
#
loop_
_entity_poly.entity_id
_entity_poly.type
_entity_poly.pdbx_seq_one_letter_code
_entity_poly.pdbx_strand_id
1 'polypeptide(L)'
;MNFQAIPGKGVGGEINGQNYFFGTKTLLTEKNIPIINPEKINQLESEGKTVMLLATDEKMIGIIAVADICKTSSAQAIKRLQEMEINLYMIT
;
A
#
# COMPACT_ATOMS: atom_id res chain seq x y z
N MET A 1 -16.77 18.09 -5.62
CA MET A 1 -15.76 17.29 -4.89
C MET A 1 -14.40 17.68 -5.41
N ASN A 2 -13.54 18.22 -4.55
CA ASN A 2 -12.14 18.47 -4.88
C ASN A 2 -11.43 17.13 -4.75
N PHE A 3 -11.11 16.46 -5.87
CA PHE A 3 -10.33 15.23 -5.88
C PHE A 3 -9.00 15.48 -6.56
N GLN A 4 -7.92 14.92 -6.01
CA GLN A 4 -6.57 15.04 -6.55
C GLN A 4 -5.83 13.70 -6.45
N ALA A 5 -5.28 13.26 -7.57
CA ALA A 5 -4.26 12.20 -7.56
C ALA A 5 -2.90 12.80 -7.17
N ILE A 6 -2.17 12.09 -6.29
CA ILE A 6 -0.85 12.47 -5.80
C ILE A 6 0.12 11.37 -6.26
N PRO A 7 0.78 11.56 -7.43
CA PRO A 7 1.57 10.52 -8.08
C PRO A 7 2.59 9.87 -7.14
N GLY A 8 2.62 8.54 -7.14
CA GLY A 8 3.51 7.73 -6.30
C GLY A 8 3.16 7.70 -4.80
N LYS A 9 2.09 8.39 -4.37
CA LYS A 9 1.75 8.55 -2.95
C LYS A 9 0.31 8.21 -2.63
N GLY A 10 -0.64 8.48 -3.52
CA GLY A 10 -2.05 8.14 -3.29
C GLY A 10 -2.99 9.19 -3.86
N VAL A 11 -4.06 9.49 -3.15
CA VAL A 11 -5.09 10.46 -3.52
C VAL A 11 -5.46 11.33 -2.33
N GLY A 12 -5.97 12.52 -2.62
CA GLY A 12 -6.57 13.41 -1.63
C GLY A 12 -7.88 13.98 -2.14
N GLY A 13 -8.71 14.44 -1.22
CA GLY A 13 -9.88 15.20 -1.61
C GLY A 13 -10.72 15.70 -0.46
N GLU A 14 -11.73 16.49 -0.80
CA GLU A 14 -12.60 17.15 0.18
C GLU A 14 -14.00 16.54 0.18
N ILE A 15 -14.48 16.17 1.37
CA ILE A 15 -15.82 15.67 1.61
C ILE A 15 -16.42 16.47 2.77
N ASN A 16 -17.55 17.15 2.54
CA ASN A 16 -18.24 17.97 3.53
C ASN A 16 -17.33 19.03 4.21
N GLY A 17 -16.42 19.66 3.45
CA GLY A 17 -15.49 20.66 3.98
C GLY A 17 -14.28 20.11 4.74
N GLN A 18 -14.14 18.78 4.84
CA GLN A 18 -12.99 18.13 5.47
C GLN A 18 -12.10 17.50 4.40
N ASN A 19 -10.79 17.74 4.46
CA ASN A 19 -9.85 17.01 3.60
C ASN A 19 -9.61 15.60 4.12
N TYR A 20 -9.50 14.69 3.17
CA TYR A 20 -9.13 13.30 3.34
C TYR A 20 -7.92 12.98 2.47
N PHE A 21 -7.05 12.13 2.99
CA PHE A 21 -5.88 11.60 2.30
C PHE A 21 -5.91 10.08 2.38
N PHE A 22 -5.71 9.43 1.23
CA PHE A 22 -5.65 7.98 1.14
C PHE A 22 -4.40 7.57 0.35
N GLY A 23 -3.41 6.98 1.01
CA GLY A 23 -2.09 6.80 0.41
C GLY A 23 -1.04 6.11 1.26
N THR A 24 0.21 6.22 0.83
CA THR A 24 1.38 5.64 1.46
C THR A 24 1.76 6.36 2.76
N LYS A 25 2.67 5.76 3.53
CA LYS A 25 3.31 6.40 4.70
C LYS A 25 3.87 7.79 4.35
N THR A 26 4.52 7.91 3.19
CA THR A 26 5.10 9.16 2.70
C THR A 26 4.07 10.28 2.58
N LEU A 27 2.86 9.97 2.11
CA LEU A 27 1.80 10.97 1.99
C LEU A 27 1.45 11.59 3.35
N LEU A 28 1.27 10.75 4.37
CA LEU A 28 0.92 11.20 5.72
C LEU A 28 2.08 11.98 6.36
N THR A 29 3.32 11.52 6.16
CA THR A 29 4.51 12.24 6.64
C THR A 29 4.61 13.64 6.05
N GLU A 30 4.38 13.81 4.74
CA GLU A 30 4.39 15.13 4.09
C GLU A 30 3.25 16.05 4.54
N LYS A 31 2.14 15.47 4.98
CA LYS A 31 1.02 16.19 5.60
C LYS A 31 1.22 16.43 7.11
N ASN A 32 2.37 16.03 7.67
CA ASN A 32 2.65 16.07 9.10
C ASN A 32 1.62 15.32 9.96
N ILE A 33 1.00 14.27 9.41
CA ILE A 33 0.03 13.45 10.10
C ILE A 33 0.76 12.29 10.78
N PRO A 34 0.68 12.15 12.12
CA PRO A 34 1.30 11.04 12.82
C PRO A 34 0.74 9.69 12.38
N ILE A 35 1.64 8.75 12.09
CA ILE A 35 1.28 7.36 11.77
C ILE A 35 1.05 6.60 13.07
N ILE A 36 -0.13 6.00 13.19
CA ILE A 36 -0.51 5.19 14.34
C ILE A 36 -0.19 3.71 14.04
N ASN A 37 0.45 3.04 15.00
CA ASN A 37 0.76 1.61 14.95
C ASN A 37 1.64 1.19 13.75
N PRO A 38 2.86 1.74 13.62
CA PRO A 38 3.77 1.42 12.52
C PRO A 38 4.14 -0.07 12.45
N GLU A 39 4.18 -0.75 13.60
CA GLU A 39 4.44 -2.19 13.67
C GLU A 39 3.39 -3.00 12.92
N LYS A 40 2.10 -2.65 13.08
CA LYS A 40 1.02 -3.33 12.36
C LYS A 40 1.11 -3.11 10.86
N ILE A 41 1.49 -1.91 10.42
CA ILE A 41 1.67 -1.60 9.01
C ILE A 41 2.82 -2.44 8.43
N ASN A 42 3.96 -2.48 9.12
CA ASN A 42 5.11 -3.28 8.69
C ASN A 42 4.79 -4.78 8.64
N GLN A 43 3.99 -5.28 9.60
CA GLN A 43 3.51 -6.66 9.59
C GLN A 43 2.65 -6.95 8.34
N LEU A 44 1.70 -6.07 8.02
CA LEU A 44 0.81 -6.28 6.87
C LEU A 44 1.60 -6.23 5.55
N GLU A 45 2.57 -5.33 5.44
CA GLU A 45 3.48 -5.24 4.30
C GLU A 45 4.35 -6.51 4.17
N SER A 46 4.88 -7.03 5.27
CA SER A 46 5.70 -8.26 5.26
C SER A 46 4.90 -9.52 4.92
N GLU A 47 3.60 -9.51 5.18
CA GLU A 47 2.65 -10.53 4.71
C GLU A 47 2.28 -10.37 3.22
N GLY A 48 2.98 -9.51 2.47
CA GLY A 48 2.80 -9.31 1.03
C GLY A 48 1.55 -8.50 0.67
N LYS A 49 0.97 -7.75 1.63
CA LYS A 49 -0.21 -6.92 1.37
C LYS A 49 0.21 -5.52 0.94
N THR A 50 -0.52 -4.97 -0.02
CA THR A 50 -0.45 -3.53 -0.30
C THR A 50 -1.20 -2.78 0.80
N VAL A 51 -0.50 -1.94 1.55
CA VAL A 51 -1.07 -1.19 2.67
C VAL A 51 -1.23 0.29 2.30
N MET A 52 -2.44 0.80 2.50
CA MET A 52 -2.81 2.21 2.29
C MET A 52 -3.39 2.78 3.58
N LEU A 53 -3.05 4.03 3.88
CA LEU A 53 -3.44 4.74 5.10
C LEU A 53 -4.50 5.79 4.75
N LEU A 54 -5.55 5.85 5.55
CA LEU A 54 -6.60 6.87 5.46
C LEU A 54 -6.42 7.89 6.59
N ALA A 55 -6.48 9.18 6.27
CA ALA A 55 -6.33 10.26 7.23
C ALA A 55 -7.18 11.49 6.87
N THR A 56 -7.46 12.33 7.87
CA THR A 56 -7.84 13.73 7.69
C THR A 56 -6.64 14.64 7.91
N ASP A 57 -6.80 15.96 7.80
CA ASP A 57 -5.76 16.93 8.20
C ASP A 57 -5.33 16.79 9.67
N GLU A 58 -6.21 16.27 10.55
CA GLU A 58 -5.94 16.19 11.98
C GLU A 58 -5.28 14.88 12.39
N LYS A 59 -5.68 13.76 11.77
CA LYS A 59 -5.26 12.43 12.23
C LYS A 59 -5.42 11.34 11.18
N MET A 60 -4.63 10.28 11.39
CA MET A 60 -4.87 8.99 10.76
C MET A 60 -6.19 8.39 11.27
N ILE A 61 -7.04 7.94 10.35
CA ILE A 61 -8.35 7.34 10.60
C ILE A 61 -8.25 5.81 10.55
N GLY A 62 -7.43 5.25 9.65
CA GLY A 62 -7.36 3.80 9.50
C GLY A 62 -6.37 3.30 8.46
N ILE A 63 -6.36 1.97 8.34
CA ILE A 63 -5.48 1.20 7.44
C ILE A 63 -6.36 0.33 6.55
N ILE A 64 -6.08 0.32 5.25
CA ILE A 64 -6.65 -0.62 4.28
C ILE A 64 -5.50 -1.48 3.77
N ALA A 65 -5.58 -2.79 3.96
CA ALA A 65 -4.60 -3.75 3.48
C ALA A 65 -5.24 -4.66 2.44
N VAL A 66 -4.71 -4.63 1.22
CA VAL A 66 -5.18 -5.45 0.10
C VAL A 66 -4.18 -6.58 -0.10
N ALA A 67 -4.65 -7.82 0.04
CA ALA A 67 -3.88 -8.99 -0.33
C ALA A 67 -4.11 -9.29 -1.81
N ASP A 68 -3.05 -9.33 -2.60
CA ASP A 68 -3.12 -9.96 -3.91
C ASP A 68 -2.93 -11.47 -3.72
N ILE A 69 -3.94 -12.26 -4.06
CA ILE A 69 -3.83 -13.72 -3.95
C ILE A 69 -2.94 -14.17 -5.10
N CYS A 70 -1.67 -14.47 -4.80
CA CYS A 70 -0.78 -15.14 -5.74
C CYS A 70 -1.49 -16.41 -6.26
N LYS A 71 -1.73 -16.47 -7.56
CA LYS A 71 -2.33 -17.65 -8.19
C LYS A 71 -1.45 -18.86 -7.89
N THR A 72 -2.04 -19.98 -7.52
CA THR A 72 -1.33 -21.26 -7.30
C THR A 72 -0.48 -21.67 -8.50
N SER A 73 -0.88 -21.26 -9.71
CA SER A 73 -0.12 -21.43 -10.95
C SER A 73 1.26 -20.75 -10.94
N SER A 74 1.43 -19.64 -10.21
CA SER A 74 2.71 -18.92 -10.14
C SER A 74 3.79 -19.74 -9.44
N ALA A 75 3.42 -20.46 -8.37
CA ALA A 75 4.35 -21.34 -7.66
C ALA A 75 4.76 -22.54 -8.53
N GLN A 76 3.81 -23.12 -9.27
CA GLN A 76 4.09 -24.21 -10.22
C GLN A 76 4.99 -23.74 -11.37
N ALA A 77 4.76 -22.53 -11.89
CA ALA A 77 5.57 -21.95 -12.96
C ALA A 77 7.01 -21.67 -12.49
N ILE A 78 7.19 -21.07 -11.31
CA ILE A 78 8.52 -20.84 -10.71
C ILE A 78 9.26 -22.16 -10.55
N LYS A 79 8.60 -23.18 -9.99
CA LYS A 79 9.21 -24.51 -9.79
C LYS A 79 9.69 -25.13 -11.10
N ARG A 80 8.84 -25.07 -12.14
CA ARG A 80 9.18 -25.59 -13.47
C ARG A 80 10.36 -24.86 -14.12
N LEU A 81 10.43 -23.53 -13.95
CA LEU A 81 11.56 -22.75 -14.45
C LEU A 81 12.86 -23.05 -13.71
N GLN A 82 12.80 -23.30 -12.40
CA GLN A 82 13.95 -23.75 -11.60
C GLN A 82 14.42 -25.16 -12.02
N GLU A 83 13.48 -26.09 -12.26
CA GLU A 83 13.78 -27.44 -12.77
C GLU A 83 14.44 -27.42 -14.17
N MET A 84 14.25 -26.34 -14.93
CA MET A 84 14.89 -26.10 -16.23
C MET A 84 16.25 -25.39 -16.13
N GLU A 85 16.78 -25.20 -14.90
CA GLU A 85 18.03 -24.47 -14.63
C GLU A 85 18.02 -23.01 -15.13
N ILE A 86 16.83 -22.40 -15.26
CA ILE A 86 16.68 -21.00 -15.64
C ILE A 86 16.85 -20.11 -14.42
N ASN A 87 17.77 -19.15 -14.52
CA ASN A 87 17.97 -18.14 -13.48
C ASN A 87 16.76 -17.19 -13.41
N LEU A 88 16.09 -17.19 -12.25
CA LEU A 88 14.94 -16.34 -11.99
C LEU A 88 15.38 -15.06 -11.28
N TYR A 89 14.94 -13.93 -11.82
CA TYR A 89 15.10 -12.62 -11.20
C TYR A 89 13.73 -11.98 -11.05
N MET A 90 13.42 -11.51 -9.85
CA MET A 90 12.26 -10.67 -9.60
C MET A 90 12.67 -9.23 -9.87
N ILE A 91 11.96 -8.56 -10.76
CA ILE A 91 12.11 -7.12 -11.01
C ILE A 91 10.92 -6.43 -10.37
N THR A 92 11.18 -5.48 -9.48
CA THR A 92 10.18 -4.70 -8.75
C THR A 92 10.30 -3.24 -9.11
#